data_AF-A0A8J6N8H5-F1
#
_entry.id   AF-A0A8J6N8H5-F1
#
_cell.length_a   1.000
_cell.length_b   1.000
_cell.length_c   1.000
_cell.angle_alpha   90.00
_cell.angle_beta   90.00
_cell.angle_gamma   90.00
#
_symmetry.space_group_name_H-M   'P 1'
#
loop_
_entity.id
_entity.type
_entity.pdbx_description
1 polymer ?
#
loop_
_entity_poly.entity_id
_entity_poly.type
_entity_poly.pdbx_seq_one_letter_code
_entity_poly.pdbx_strand_id
1 'polypeptide(L)' 'MTKTVEIYIYDLQPEAMARLLEAFETTIEDENWDTFPIAIIERELDDR' A
#
# COMPACT_ATOMS: atom_id res chain seq x y z
N MET A 1 -10.19 -3.27 -20.77
CA MET A 1 -10.39 -2.30 -19.64
C MET A 1 -9.35 -2.51 -18.53
N THR A 2 -8.79 -1.47 -17.89
CA THR A 2 -7.85 -1.63 -16.76
C THR A 2 -8.58 -1.62 -15.41
N LYS A 3 -8.20 -2.54 -14.50
CA LYS A 3 -8.61 -2.51 -13.09
C LYS A 3 -7.43 -2.14 -12.21
N THR A 4 -7.68 -1.29 -11.22
CA THR A 4 -6.67 -0.81 -10.28
C THR A 4 -7.08 -1.15 -8.86
N VAL A 5 -6.11 -1.59 -8.05
CA VAL A 5 -6.24 -1.78 -6.61
C VAL A 5 -5.14 -0.98 -5.94
N GLU A 6 -5.54 -0.08 -5.04
CA GLU A 6 -4.63 0.66 -4.17
C GLU A 6 -4.49 -0.10 -2.86
N ILE A 7 -3.25 -0.19 -2.37
CA ILE A 7 -2.92 -0.81 -1.09
C ILE A 7 -2.39 0.29 -0.19
N TYR A 8 -3.00 0.44 0.97
CA TYR A 8 -2.61 1.39 2.02
C TYR A 8 -1.88 0.65 3.15
N ILE A 9 -1.25 1.40 4.05
CA ILE A 9 -0.51 0.80 5.17
C ILE A 9 -1.41 -0.08 6.06
N TYR A 10 -2.68 0.31 6.20
CA TYR A 10 -3.66 -0.39 7.03
C TYR A 10 -4.20 -1.68 6.39
N ASP A 11 -3.91 -1.91 5.11
CA ASP A 11 -4.21 -3.18 4.43
C ASP A 11 -3.13 -4.25 4.70
N LEU A 12 -1.98 -3.85 5.25
CA LEU A 12 -0.89 -4.77 5.57
C LEU A 12 -1.22 -5.62 6.79
N GLN A 13 -0.71 -6.85 6.80
CA GLN A 13 -0.63 -7.64 8.02
C GLN A 13 0.26 -6.92 9.05
N PRO A 14 -0.01 -7.04 10.36
CA PRO A 14 0.75 -6.35 11.40
C PRO A 14 2.26 -6.55 11.30
N GLU A 15 2.71 -7.76 10.97
CA GLU A 15 4.14 -8.07 10.82
C GLU A 15 4.77 -7.38 9.61
N ALA A 16 4.03 -7.23 8.51
CA ALA A 16 4.50 -6.52 7.33
C ALA A 16 4.56 -5.01 7.57
N MET A 17 3.55 -4.46 8.26
CA MET A 17 3.52 -3.06 8.68
C MET A 17 4.69 -2.74 9.60
N ALA A 18 4.93 -3.54 10.65
CA ALA A 18 6.04 -3.33 11.58
C ALA A 18 7.41 -3.35 10.87
N ARG A 19 7.61 -4.30 9.95
CA ARG A 19 8.84 -4.37 9.15
C ARG A 19 9.04 -3.16 8.24
N LEU A 20 7.96 -2.64 7.68
CA LEU A 20 8.01 -1.46 6.82
C LEU A 20 8.36 -0.21 7.62
N LEU A 21 7.69 0.01 8.76
CA LEU A 21 7.97 1.12 9.67
C LEU A 21 9.42 1.08 10.20
N GLU A 22 9.90 -0.09 10.60
CA GLU A 22 11.29 -0.27 11.05
C GLU A 22 12.29 0.03 9.94
N ALA A 23 12.07 -0.50 8.73
CA ALA A 23 12.99 -0.31 7.61
C ALA A 23 13.06 1.15 7.13
N PHE A 24 12.00 1.92 7.35
CA PHE A 24 11.89 3.32 6.94
C PHE A 24 12.15 4.28 8.12
N GLU A 25 12.47 3.74 9.30
CA GLU A 25 12.75 4.48 10.53
C GLU A 25 11.65 5.51 10.86
N THR A 26 10.39 5.09 10.72
CA THR A 26 9.20 5.96 10.81
C THR A 26 8.08 5.31 11.62
N THR A 27 7.06 6.08 11.97
CA THR A 27 5.84 5.61 12.65
C THR A 27 4.60 5.79 11.77
N ILE A 28 3.44 5.35 12.28
CA ILE A 28 2.15 5.53 11.58
C ILE A 28 1.76 7.01 11.54
N GLU A 29 2.18 7.79 12.53
CA GLU A 29 1.84 9.19 12.70
C GLU A 29 2.80 10.15 11.97
N ASP A 30 4.00 9.69 11.63
CA ASP A 30 5.05 10.52 11.03
C ASP A 30 4.83 10.83 9.53
N GLU A 31 4.03 10.01 8.85
CA GLU A 31 3.83 10.09 7.39
C GLU A 31 2.34 10.08 7.02
N ASN A 32 2.03 10.48 5.78
CA ASN A 32 0.65 10.56 5.27
C ASN A 32 0.14 9.20 4.74
N TRP A 33 0.30 8.14 5.52
CA TRP A 33 -0.01 6.77 5.10
C TRP A 33 -1.49 6.49 4.81
N ASP A 34 -2.38 7.35 5.31
CA ASP A 34 -3.81 7.34 5.06
C ASP A 34 -4.20 8.10 3.78
N THR A 35 -3.31 8.96 3.30
CA THR A 35 -3.54 9.85 2.17
C THR A 35 -2.98 9.28 0.87
N PHE A 36 -1.86 8.57 0.94
CA PHE A 36 -1.20 7.99 -0.24
C PHE A 36 -1.06 6.48 -0.11
N PRO A 37 -1.39 5.71 -1.17
CA PRO A 37 -1.19 4.28 -1.17
C PRO A 37 0.31 3.93 -1.20
N ILE A 38 0.67 2.86 -0.49
CA ILE A 38 2.05 2.33 -0.48
C ILE A 38 2.36 1.55 -1.76
N ALA A 39 1.33 1.02 -2.42
CA ALA A 39 1.46 0.33 -3.69
C ALA A 39 0.15 0.43 -4.49
N ILE A 40 0.28 0.46 -5.81
CA ILE A 40 -0.84 0.42 -6.75
C ILE A 40 -0.61 -0.78 -7.68
N ILE A 41 -1.59 -1.68 -7.72
CA ILE A 41 -1.58 -2.85 -8.60
C ILE A 41 -2.57 -2.60 -9.73
N GLU A 42 -2.06 -2.57 -10.95
CA GLU A 42 -2.87 -2.42 -12.16
C GLU A 42 -2.91 -3.75 -12.92
N ARG A 43 -4.11 -4.12 -13.39
CA ARG A 43 -4.34 -5.27 -14.25
C ARG A 43 -5.10 -4.84 -15.49
N GLU A 44 -4.49 -5.04 -16.64
CA GLU A 44 -5.18 -4.97 -17.92
C GLU A 44 -6.10 -6.19 -18.10
N LEU A 45 -7.36 -5.95 -18.41
CA LEU A 45 -8.28 -6.97 -18.88
C LEU A 45 -8.41 -6.81 -20.39
N ASP A 46 -8.01 -7.86 -21.12
CA ASP A 46 -8.34 -8.01 -22.53
C ASP A 46 -9.85 -8.24 -22.66
N ASP A 47 -10.53 -7.42 -23.46
CA ASP A 47 -11.98 -7.52 -23.73
C ASP A 47 -12.27 -8.64 -24.75
N ARG A 48 -11.61 -9.80 -24.63
CA ARG A 48 -11.77 -10.94 -25.54
C ARG A 48 -12.92 -11.87 -25.13
#